data_AF-A0A528HQT7-F1
#
_entry.id   AF-A0A528HQT7-F1
#
_cell.length_a   1.000
_cell.length_b   1.000
_cell.length_c   1.000
_cell.angle_alpha   90.00
_cell.angle_beta   90.00
_cell.angle_gamma   90.00
#
_symmetry.space_group_name_H-M   'P 1'
#
loop_
_entity.id
_entity.type
_entity.pdbx_description
1 polymer ?
#
loop_
_entity_poly.entity_id
_entity_poly.type
_entity_poly.pdbx_seq_one_letter_code
_entity_poly.pdbx_strand_id
1 'polypeptide(L)'
;MSVRVVIAALALALLPLAGPSLAQASDSAEKAKAVTEEDGKHLDAEGNPTYKIENGTVDWYTFSGYRRYHSDCHVCHGPDGTGSSYAPALVNSLKTMDYAT
;
A
#
# COMPACT_ATOMS: atom_id res chain seq x y z
N MET A 1 -17.10 9.42 -54.04
CA MET A 1 -15.92 9.03 -53.24
C MET A 1 -15.70 9.88 -51.98
N SER A 2 -16.45 10.97 -51.74
CA SER A 2 -16.25 11.84 -50.56
C SER A 2 -17.17 11.63 -49.35
N VAL A 3 -18.24 10.85 -49.43
CA VAL A 3 -19.20 10.71 -48.31
C VAL A 3 -18.84 9.56 -47.36
N ARG A 4 -18.18 8.51 -47.86
CA ARG A 4 -17.76 7.35 -47.03
C ARG A 4 -16.58 7.65 -46.10
N VAL A 5 -15.78 8.67 -46.42
CA VAL A 5 -14.59 9.05 -45.65
C VAL A 5 -14.96 9.88 -44.41
N VAL A 6 -16.04 10.66 -44.46
CA VAL A 6 -16.47 11.53 -43.35
C VAL A 6 -17.09 10.71 -42.20
N ILE A 7 -17.77 9.60 -42.51
CA ILE A 7 -18.40 8.74 -41.49
C ILE A 7 -17.35 8.01 -40.65
N ALA A 8 -16.19 7.66 -41.23
CA ALA A 8 -15.10 7.00 -40.51
C ALA A 8 -14.36 7.96 -39.55
N ALA A 9 -14.37 9.26 -39.81
CA ALA A 9 -13.66 10.24 -38.98
C ALA A 9 -14.44 10.65 -37.72
N LEU A 10 -15.77 10.50 -37.70
CA LEU A 10 -16.60 10.88 -36.54
C LEU A 10 -16.71 9.79 -35.47
N ALA A 11 -16.40 8.54 -35.79
CA ALA A 11 -16.50 7.41 -34.86
C ALA A 11 -15.29 7.29 -33.90
N LEU A 12 -14.21 8.04 -34.14
CA LEU A 12 -13.00 8.01 -33.31
C LEU A 12 -13.01 9.00 -32.14
N ALA A 13 -14.04 9.87 -32.05
CA ALA A 13 -14.11 10.95 -31.06
C ALA A 13 -14.91 10.60 -29.79
N LEU A 14 -15.41 9.36 -29.68
CA LEU A 14 -16.27 8.89 -28.57
C LEU A 14 -15.76 7.62 -27.90
N LEU A 15 -14.44 7.36 -27.93
CA LEU A 15 -13.86 6.43 -26.96
C LEU A 15 -13.93 7.11 -25.59
N PRO A 16 -14.68 6.57 -24.61
CA PRO A 16 -14.48 7.00 -23.23
C PRO A 16 -13.03 6.69 -22.90
N LEU A 17 -12.28 7.70 -22.47
CA LEU A 17 -11.04 7.50 -21.72
C LEU A 17 -11.41 6.82 -20.39
N ALA A 18 -11.86 5.56 -20.45
CA ALA A 18 -11.79 4.64 -19.34
C ALA A 18 -10.31 4.26 -19.23
N GLY A 19 -9.50 5.21 -18.72
CA GLY A 19 -8.22 4.84 -18.14
C GLY A 19 -8.48 3.73 -17.11
N PRO A 20 -7.57 2.78 -16.94
CA PRO A 20 -7.72 1.80 -15.89
C PRO A 20 -7.91 2.58 -14.59
N SER A 21 -9.08 2.42 -13.97
CA SER A 21 -9.25 2.77 -12.58
C SER A 21 -8.32 1.80 -11.85
N LEU A 22 -7.06 2.20 -11.68
CA LEU A 22 -6.20 1.62 -10.67
C LEU A 22 -6.97 1.88 -9.38
N ALA A 23 -7.70 0.88 -8.91
CA ALA A 23 -8.16 0.86 -7.54
C ALA A 23 -6.90 0.95 -6.69
N GLN A 24 -6.44 2.16 -6.41
CA GLN A 24 -5.37 2.38 -5.45
C GLN A 24 -5.92 1.83 -4.14
N ALA A 25 -5.27 0.80 -3.60
CA ALA A 25 -5.49 0.43 -2.22
C ALA A 25 -5.21 1.69 -1.40
N SER A 26 -6.25 2.37 -0.94
CA SER A 26 -6.10 3.56 -0.12
C SER A 26 -5.61 3.09 1.25
N ASP A 27 -4.35 3.36 1.56
CA ASP A 27 -3.86 3.27 2.93
C ASP A 27 -4.52 4.36 3.77
N SER A 28 -5.27 3.95 4.80
CA SER A 28 -5.96 4.85 5.72
C SER A 28 -5.88 4.30 7.14
N ALA A 29 -5.95 5.21 8.11
CA ALA A 29 -5.96 4.82 9.53
C ALA A 29 -7.17 3.94 9.87
N GLU A 30 -8.30 4.16 9.20
CA GLU A 30 -9.50 3.33 9.35
C GLU A 30 -9.27 1.90 8.86
N LYS A 31 -8.56 1.72 7.75
CA LYS A 31 -8.25 0.40 7.20
C LYS A 31 -7.20 -0.32 8.06
N ALA A 32 -6.17 0.39 8.51
CA ALA A 32 -5.14 -0.18 9.39
C ALA A 32 -5.64 -0.44 10.83
N LYS A 33 -6.88 -0.06 11.16
CA LYS A 33 -7.40 -0.20 12.53
C LYS A 33 -7.53 -1.67 12.89
N ALA A 34 -6.89 -2.07 13.99
CA ALA A 34 -7.11 -3.37 14.61
C ALA A 34 -8.59 -3.55 15.00
N VAL A 35 -9.23 -4.61 14.51
CA VAL A 35 -10.61 -4.98 14.86
C VAL A 35 -10.71 -6.31 15.60
N THR A 36 -9.73 -7.19 15.42
CA THR A 36 -9.61 -8.46 16.16
C THR A 36 -8.21 -8.63 16.72
N GLU A 37 -8.10 -9.51 17.71
CA GLU A 37 -6.85 -9.88 18.36
C GLU A 37 -6.82 -11.39 18.60
N GLU A 38 -5.74 -12.04 18.18
CA GLU A 38 -5.53 -13.49 18.29
C GLU A 38 -4.08 -13.76 18.74
N ASP A 39 -3.89 -14.35 19.91
CA ASP A 39 -2.56 -14.73 20.46
C ASP A 39 -1.52 -13.59 20.46
N GLY A 40 -1.95 -12.38 20.79
CA GLY A 40 -1.18 -11.14 20.80
C GLY A 40 -0.99 -10.49 19.43
N LYS A 41 -1.56 -11.06 18.35
CA LYS A 41 -1.55 -10.45 17.01
C LYS A 41 -2.82 -9.64 16.81
N HIS A 42 -2.68 -8.42 16.34
CA HIS A 42 -3.80 -7.60 15.93
C HIS A 42 -4.07 -7.76 14.45
N LEU A 43 -5.34 -7.88 14.06
CA LEU A 43 -5.74 -8.00 12.66
C LEU A 43 -6.69 -6.86 12.25
N ASP A 44 -6.58 -6.42 11.00
CA ASP A 44 -7.51 -5.51 10.35
C ASP A 44 -8.84 -6.20 9.97
N ALA A 45 -9.77 -5.46 9.36
CA ALA A 45 -11.08 -5.98 8.98
C ALA A 45 -11.01 -7.06 7.89
N GLU A 46 -9.93 -7.07 7.13
CA GLU A 46 -9.63 -8.05 6.09
C GLU A 46 -8.88 -9.27 6.63
N GLY A 47 -8.53 -9.28 7.92
CA GLY A 47 -7.80 -10.36 8.57
C GLY A 47 -6.28 -10.31 8.39
N ASN A 48 -5.72 -9.21 7.87
CA ASN A 48 -4.28 -9.02 7.77
C ASN A 48 -3.71 -8.52 9.10
N PRO A 49 -2.48 -8.93 9.45
CA PRO A 49 -1.75 -8.37 10.57
C PRO A 49 -1.61 -6.85 10.50
N THR A 50 -1.92 -6.19 11.61
CA THR A 50 -1.76 -4.74 11.79
C THR A 50 -1.14 -4.43 13.16
N TYR A 51 -0.84 -3.16 13.40
CA TYR A 51 -0.26 -2.67 14.65
C TYR A 51 -1.32 -2.21 15.64
N LYS A 52 -0.95 -2.11 16.91
CA LYS A 52 -1.74 -1.43 17.94
C LYS A 52 -0.85 -0.55 18.80
N ILE A 53 -1.30 0.69 19.03
CA ILE A 53 -0.62 1.66 19.89
C ILE A 53 -1.58 2.07 20.99
N GLU A 54 -1.20 1.82 22.25
CA GLU A 54 -1.97 2.20 23.43
C GLU A 54 -1.09 2.99 24.38
N ASN A 55 -1.54 4.18 24.76
CA ASN A 55 -0.85 5.05 25.72
C ASN A 55 0.63 5.30 25.38
N GLY A 56 0.94 5.42 24.08
CA GLY A 56 2.32 5.61 23.58
C GLY A 56 3.17 4.34 23.58
N THR A 57 2.61 3.19 23.95
CA THR A 57 3.27 1.88 23.89
C THR A 57 2.80 1.13 22.64
N VAL A 58 3.75 0.48 21.96
CA VAL A 58 3.47 -0.34 20.77
C VAL A 58 3.27 -1.80 21.15
N ASP A 59 2.56 -2.55 20.31
CA ASP A 59 2.40 -4.00 20.46
C ASP A 59 3.72 -4.77 20.24
N TRP A 60 3.73 -6.05 20.63
CA TRP A 60 4.91 -6.91 20.53
C TRP A 60 5.42 -7.09 19.11
N TYR A 61 4.54 -7.20 18.12
CA TYR A 61 4.93 -7.43 16.72
C TYR A 61 5.53 -6.17 16.11
N THR A 62 5.05 -4.98 16.47
CA THR A 62 5.71 -3.72 16.13
C THR A 62 7.12 -3.64 16.74
N PHE A 63 7.27 -3.93 18.04
CA PHE A 63 8.58 -3.93 18.71
C PHE A 63 9.55 -4.95 18.12
N SER A 64 9.10 -6.19 17.95
CA SER A 64 9.89 -7.27 17.36
C SER A 64 10.28 -6.95 15.92
N GLY A 65 9.33 -6.46 15.12
CA GLY A 65 9.52 -6.06 13.73
C GLY A 65 10.59 -4.98 13.57
N TYR A 66 10.58 -3.95 14.41
CA TYR A 66 11.61 -2.89 14.39
C TYR A 66 13.02 -3.46 14.58
N ARG A 67 13.20 -4.41 15.52
CA ARG A 67 14.50 -5.03 15.78
C ARG A 67 14.98 -5.89 14.62
N ARG A 68 14.06 -6.62 13.96
CA ARG A 68 14.39 -7.42 12.76
C ARG A 68 14.73 -6.53 11.58
N TYR A 69 13.94 -5.47 11.37
CA TYR A 69 14.24 -4.44 10.38
C TYR A 69 15.66 -3.87 10.57
N HIS A 70 16.03 -3.56 11.81
CA HIS A 70 17.36 -3.03 12.11
C HIS A 70 18.49 -4.06 12.02
N SER A 71 18.19 -5.36 12.14
CA SER A 71 19.18 -6.42 11.91
C SER A 71 19.45 -6.62 10.43
N ASP A 72 18.39 -6.68 9.62
CA ASP A 72 18.45 -7.33 8.31
C ASP A 72 18.09 -6.42 7.14
N CYS A 73 17.46 -5.27 7.37
CA CYS A 73 16.89 -4.42 6.31
C CYS A 73 17.45 -2.98 6.29
N HIS A 74 17.77 -2.40 7.46
CA HIS A 74 18.15 -0.99 7.58
C HIS A 74 19.39 -0.62 6.76
N VAL A 75 20.30 -1.57 6.54
CA VAL A 75 21.53 -1.38 5.77
C VAL A 75 21.26 -0.88 4.35
N CYS A 76 20.16 -1.32 3.74
CA CYS A 76 19.73 -0.87 2.43
C CYS A 76 18.64 0.21 2.53
N HIS A 77 17.66 0.02 3.41
CA HIS A 77 16.44 0.83 3.45
C HIS A 77 16.49 2.02 4.41
N GLY A 78 17.64 2.32 4.99
CA GLY A 78 17.86 3.47 5.86
C GLY A 78 17.35 3.28 7.30
N PRO A 79 17.51 4.29 8.17
CA PRO A 79 16.82 4.30 9.46
C PRO A 79 15.31 4.45 9.25
N ASP A 80 14.54 3.73 10.07
CA ASP A 80 13.06 3.80 10.11
C ASP A 80 12.35 3.58 8.76
N GLY A 81 12.96 2.86 7.82
CA GLY A 81 12.34 2.59 6.52
C GLY A 81 12.29 3.79 5.58
N THR A 82 13.05 4.86 5.86
CA THR A 82 12.99 6.13 5.11
C THR A 82 13.71 6.11 3.76
N GLY A 83 14.38 5.01 3.42
CA GLY A 83 15.10 4.80 2.17
C GLY A 83 16.54 5.28 2.21
N SER A 84 17.28 4.98 1.16
CA SER A 84 18.67 5.42 0.96
C SER A 84 18.91 5.76 -0.51
N SER A 85 20.15 6.12 -0.85
CA SER A 85 20.57 6.23 -2.25
C SER A 85 20.57 4.89 -2.99
N TYR A 86 20.47 3.77 -2.28
CA TYR A 86 20.55 2.42 -2.85
C TYR A 86 19.18 1.71 -2.93
N ALA A 87 18.29 1.94 -1.96
CA ALA A 87 17.01 1.23 -1.89
C ALA A 87 15.84 2.16 -1.45
N PRO A 88 14.58 1.85 -1.84
CA PRO A 88 13.44 2.74 -1.62
C PRO A 88 13.01 2.85 -0.15
N ALA A 89 12.19 3.87 0.12
CA ALA A 89 11.54 4.08 1.40
C ALA A 89 10.35 3.13 1.61
N LEU A 90 10.54 2.11 2.45
CA LEU A 90 9.51 1.09 2.72
C LEU A 90 8.24 1.68 3.34
N VAL A 91 8.36 2.76 4.11
CA VAL A 91 7.21 3.47 4.69
C VAL A 91 6.23 4.02 3.64
N ASN A 92 6.69 4.21 2.40
CA ASN A 92 5.82 4.61 1.30
C ASN A 92 5.37 3.39 0.49
N SER A 93 6.22 2.37 0.33
CA SER A 93 5.86 1.13 -0.36
C SER A 93 4.65 0.44 0.28
N LEU A 94 4.62 0.35 1.62
CA LEU A 94 3.53 -0.30 2.37
C LEU A 94 2.16 0.38 2.19
N LYS A 95 2.10 1.62 1.69
CA LYS A 95 0.84 2.31 1.42
C LYS A 95 0.12 1.83 0.17
N THR A 96 0.86 1.15 -0.71
CA THR A 96 0.38 0.71 -2.03
C THR A 96 0.45 -0.79 -2.23
N MET A 97 1.17 -1.49 -1.35
CA MET A 97 1.24 -2.95 -1.33
C MET A 97 0.09 -3.50 -0.50
N ASP A 98 -0.44 -4.65 -0.91
CA ASP A 98 -1.29 -5.44 -0.03
C ASP A 98 -0.42 -6.36 0.86
N TYR A 99 -1.02 -6.99 1.86
CA TYR A 99 -0.27 -7.81 2.82
C TYR A 99 0.20 -9.15 2.21
N ALA A 100 -0.51 -9.68 1.21
CA ALA A 100 -0.32 -11.03 0.70
C ALA A 100 0.51 -11.12 -0.59
N THR A 101 0.86 -9.98 -1.20
CA THR A 101 1.43 -9.90 -2.55
C THR A 101 2.71 -9.05 -2.61
#